data_AF-A0A0V7ZVW5-F1
#
_entry.id   AF-A0A0V7ZVW5-F1
#
_cell.length_a   1.000
_cell.length_b   1.000
_cell.length_c   1.000
_cell.angle_alpha   90.00
_cell.angle_beta   90.00
_cell.angle_gamma   90.00
#
_symmetry.space_group_name_H-M   'P 1'
#
loop_
_entity.id
_entity.type
_entity.pdbx_description
1 polymer ?
#
loop_
_entity_poly.entity_id
_entity_poly.type
_entity_poly.pdbx_seq_one_letter_code
_entity_poly.pdbx_strand_id
1 'polypeptide(L)'
;MSILVSVFTFGINPIQRLALEKSWYAIATATEKTHSGNIENFNHFAEGILLQMAFLLKIGIECIALLILAWGILRSIQKLPSLLKHTDRQKALLSLRLKLGMSLAVSLEFLLAADIAATAVSPSWDALGKLAAISGIRTFLNFFLQKEVHELEEKKSKTLTEQSSVNS
;
A
#
# COMPACT_ATOMS: atom_id res chain seq x y z
N MET A 1 -9.26 -45.05 17.55
CA MET A 1 -10.11 -45.41 16.38
C MET A 1 -10.31 -46.92 16.24
N SER A 2 -9.28 -47.75 16.41
CA SER A 2 -9.41 -49.23 16.39
C SER A 2 -10.28 -49.81 17.52
N ILE A 3 -10.42 -49.12 18.65
CA ILE A 3 -11.24 -49.56 19.80
C ILE A 3 -12.73 -49.58 19.45
N LEU A 4 -13.22 -48.58 18.71
CA LEU A 4 -14.63 -48.45 18.31
C LEU A 4 -15.07 -49.55 17.33
N VAL A 5 -14.23 -49.87 16.35
CA VAL A 5 -14.45 -50.99 15.41
C VAL A 5 -14.39 -52.33 16.14
N SER A 6 -13.50 -52.47 17.12
CA SER A 6 -13.32 -53.70 17.89
C SER A 6 -14.47 -54.00 18.85
N VAL A 7 -15.14 -52.98 19.41
CA VAL A 7 -16.35 -53.14 20.24
C VAL A 7 -17.53 -53.63 19.39
N PHE A 8 -17.64 -53.15 18.15
CA PHE A 8 -18.75 -53.50 17.25
C PHE A 8 -18.62 -54.88 16.58
N THR A 9 -17.45 -55.52 16.67
CA THR A 9 -17.15 -56.82 15.99
C THR A 9 -17.01 -58.00 16.96
N PHE A 10 -17.42 -57.86 18.22
CA PHE A 10 -17.40 -58.95 19.21
C PHE A 10 -18.45 -60.01 18.87
N GLY A 11 -18.05 -61.06 18.13
CA GLY A 11 -18.92 -62.15 17.69
C GLY A 11 -18.85 -62.51 16.20
N ILE A 12 -18.05 -61.78 15.40
CA ILE A 12 -17.93 -62.02 13.94
C ILE A 12 -16.62 -62.77 13.61
N ASN A 13 -16.66 -63.66 12.61
CA ASN A 13 -15.49 -64.45 12.18
C ASN A 13 -14.31 -63.57 11.71
N PRO A 14 -13.05 -63.99 11.93
CA PRO A 14 -11.85 -63.17 11.69
C PRO A 14 -11.70 -62.69 10.24
N ILE A 15 -12.22 -63.46 9.28
CA ILE A 15 -12.19 -63.11 7.85
C ILE A 15 -13.13 -61.93 7.55
N GLN A 16 -14.31 -61.88 8.19
CA GLN A 16 -15.25 -60.77 8.02
C GLN A 16 -14.76 -59.50 8.70
N ARG A 17 -14.04 -59.63 9.82
CA ARG A 17 -13.40 -58.50 10.51
C ARG A 17 -12.40 -57.76 9.59
N LEU A 18 -11.57 -58.50 8.85
CA LEU A 18 -10.62 -57.92 7.90
C LEU A 18 -11.30 -57.22 6.71
N ALA A 19 -12.42 -57.75 6.24
CA ALA A 19 -13.20 -57.14 5.16
C ALA A 19 -13.84 -55.81 5.62
N LEU A 20 -14.38 -55.76 6.83
CA LEU A 20 -14.94 -54.54 7.42
C LEU A 20 -13.87 -53.48 7.69
N GLU A 21 -12.68 -53.87 8.15
CA GLU A 21 -11.58 -52.92 8.37
C GLU A 21 -11.17 -52.26 7.06
N LYS A 22 -10.95 -53.05 6.00
CA LYS A 22 -10.59 -52.51 4.67
C LYS A 22 -11.67 -51.59 4.09
N SER A 23 -12.95 -51.95 4.24
CA SER A 23 -14.07 -51.12 3.81
C SER A 23 -14.13 -49.81 4.60
N TRP A 24 -13.97 -49.87 5.92
CA TRP A 24 -13.95 -48.69 6.79
C TRP A 24 -12.79 -47.74 6.46
N TYR A 25 -11.57 -48.26 6.26
CA TYR A 25 -10.43 -47.42 5.83
C TYR A 25 -10.65 -46.81 4.45
N ALA A 26 -11.25 -47.54 3.51
CA ALA A 26 -11.57 -47.01 2.19
C ALA A 26 -12.61 -45.88 2.26
N ILE A 27 -13.62 -46.00 3.12
CA ILE A 27 -14.64 -44.96 3.32
C ILE A 27 -14.06 -43.75 4.05
N ALA A 28 -13.24 -43.97 5.09
CA ALA A 28 -12.61 -42.89 5.85
C ALA A 28 -11.68 -42.05 4.95
N THR A 29 -10.82 -42.71 4.17
CA THR A 29 -9.89 -42.03 3.25
C THR A 29 -10.59 -41.35 2.07
N ALA A 30 -11.67 -41.93 1.52
CA ALA A 30 -12.46 -41.30 0.47
C ALA A 30 -13.20 -40.05 0.97
N THR A 31 -13.72 -40.08 2.21
CA THR A 31 -14.41 -38.95 2.83
C THR A 31 -13.44 -37.80 3.12
N GLU A 32 -12.24 -38.10 3.63
CA GLU A 32 -11.21 -37.10 3.92
C GLU A 32 -10.66 -36.42 2.65
N LYS A 33 -10.41 -37.20 1.58
CA LYS A 33 -9.90 -36.69 0.31
C LYS A 33 -10.91 -35.79 -0.42
N THR A 34 -12.20 -36.09 -0.32
CA THR A 34 -13.28 -35.29 -0.90
C THR A 34 -13.41 -33.94 -0.20
N HIS A 35 -13.25 -33.91 1.13
CA HIS A 35 -13.40 -32.69 1.90
C HIS A 35 -12.17 -31.77 1.83
N SER A 36 -10.94 -32.32 1.76
CA SER A 36 -9.72 -31.51 1.61
C SER A 36 -9.60 -30.92 0.20
N GLY A 37 -9.88 -31.71 -0.84
CA GLY A 37 -9.78 -31.26 -2.23
C GLY A 37 -10.73 -30.12 -2.57
N ASN A 38 -11.95 -30.09 -2.00
CA ASN A 38 -12.88 -28.98 -2.22
C ASN A 38 -12.42 -27.68 -1.56
N ILE A 39 -11.78 -27.74 -0.40
CA ILE A 39 -11.27 -26.54 0.31
C ILE A 39 -10.04 -25.98 -0.41
N GLU A 40 -9.13 -26.84 -0.88
CA GLU A 40 -7.95 -26.43 -1.66
C GLU A 40 -8.33 -25.79 -3.00
N ASN A 41 -9.26 -26.41 -3.74
CA ASN A 41 -9.77 -25.87 -5.00
C ASN A 41 -10.48 -24.52 -4.79
N PHE A 42 -11.25 -24.39 -3.70
CA PHE A 42 -11.93 -23.14 -3.34
C PHE A 42 -10.94 -22.04 -2.96
N ASN A 43 -9.92 -22.34 -2.15
CA ASN A 43 -8.88 -21.36 -1.79
C ASN A 43 -8.10 -20.88 -3.02
N HIS A 44 -7.67 -21.79 -3.90
CA HIS A 44 -6.94 -21.40 -5.11
C HIS A 44 -7.79 -20.54 -6.04
N PHE A 45 -9.10 -20.82 -6.13
CA PHE A 45 -10.05 -19.98 -6.87
C PHE A 45 -10.21 -18.60 -6.22
N ALA A 46 -10.40 -18.54 -4.90
CA ALA A 46 -10.56 -17.30 -4.15
C ALA A 46 -9.28 -16.43 -4.21
N GLU A 47 -8.10 -17.01 -4.02
CA GLU A 47 -6.81 -16.33 -4.18
C GLU A 47 -6.65 -15.75 -5.59
N GLY A 48 -7.00 -16.51 -6.63
CA GLY A 48 -6.96 -16.05 -8.01
C GLY A 48 -7.82 -14.80 -8.26
N ILE A 49 -9.05 -14.78 -7.72
CA ILE A 49 -9.95 -13.62 -7.82
C ILE A 49 -9.42 -12.44 -7.01
N LEU A 50 -8.96 -12.67 -5.78
CA LEU A 50 -8.44 -11.62 -4.90
C LEU A 50 -7.21 -10.94 -5.51
N LEU A 51 -6.28 -11.71 -6.08
CA LEU A 51 -5.09 -11.18 -6.75
C LEU A 51 -5.46 -10.31 -7.95
N GLN A 52 -6.41 -10.74 -8.79
CA GLN A 52 -6.86 -9.95 -9.93
C GLN A 52 -7.55 -8.64 -9.52
N MET A 53 -8.42 -8.69 -8.51
CA MET A 53 -9.11 -7.50 -8.00
C MET A 53 -8.14 -6.51 -7.34
N ALA A 54 -7.19 -7.00 -6.54
CA ALA A 54 -6.17 -6.16 -5.92
C ALA A 54 -5.26 -5.51 -6.95
N PHE A 55 -4.88 -6.25 -8.00
CA PHE A 55 -4.08 -5.71 -9.08
C PHE A 55 -4.83 -4.62 -9.87
N LEU A 56 -6.12 -4.84 -10.18
CA LEU A 56 -6.95 -3.86 -10.85
C LEU A 56 -7.13 -2.59 -9.99
N LEU A 57 -7.36 -2.77 -8.69
CA LEU A 57 -7.49 -1.67 -7.73
C LEU A 57 -6.18 -0.88 -7.63
N LYS A 58 -5.03 -1.55 -7.52
CA LYS A 58 -3.70 -0.92 -7.51
C LYS A 58 -3.53 -0.04 -8.75
N ILE A 59 -3.76 -0.58 -9.94
CA ILE A 59 -3.62 0.16 -11.20
C ILE A 59 -4.56 1.37 -11.23
N GLY A 60 -5.82 1.19 -10.81
CA GLY A 60 -6.79 2.29 -10.77
C GLY A 60 -6.33 3.44 -9.88
N ILE A 61 -5.84 3.12 -8.67
CA ILE A 61 -5.34 4.11 -7.72
C ILE A 61 -4.05 4.77 -8.23
N GLU A 62 -3.11 4.01 -8.81
CA GLU A 62 -1.89 4.55 -9.43
C GLU A 62 -2.21 5.52 -10.58
N CYS A 63 -3.17 5.18 -11.44
CA CYS A 63 -3.63 6.07 -12.50
C CYS A 63 -4.17 7.39 -11.95
N ILE A 64 -5.01 7.35 -10.92
CA ILE A 64 -5.54 8.56 -10.26
C ILE A 64 -4.40 9.40 -9.68
N ALA A 65 -3.46 8.75 -8.99
CA ALA A 65 -2.30 9.42 -8.42
C ALA A 65 -1.45 10.12 -9.48
N LEU A 66 -1.20 9.45 -10.61
CA LEU A 66 -0.44 10.00 -11.73
C LEU A 66 -1.17 11.17 -12.41
N LEU A 67 -2.51 11.10 -12.51
CA LEU A 67 -3.32 12.20 -13.06
C LEU A 67 -3.28 13.44 -12.16
N ILE A 68 -3.40 13.28 -10.84
CA ILE A 68 -3.28 14.40 -9.88
C ILE A 68 -1.90 15.04 -9.96
N LEU A 69 -0.85 14.22 -10.01
CA LEU A 69 0.53 14.67 -10.16
C LEU A 69 0.73 15.44 -11.47
N ALA A 70 0.30 14.87 -12.59
CA ALA A 70 0.41 15.49 -13.91
C ALA A 70 -0.31 16.84 -13.96
N TRP A 71 -1.51 16.92 -13.37
CA TRP A 71 -2.27 18.16 -13.28
C TRP A 71 -1.56 19.24 -12.46
N GLY A 72 -0.98 18.87 -11.32
CA GLY A 72 -0.21 19.78 -10.46
C GLY A 72 1.04 20.33 -11.16
N ILE A 73 1.76 19.46 -11.88
CA ILE A 73 2.92 19.84 -12.69
C ILE A 73 2.50 20.79 -13.82
N LEU A 74 1.45 20.45 -14.57
CA LEU A 74 0.99 21.26 -15.70
C LEU A 74 0.60 22.68 -15.28
N ARG A 75 -0.18 22.82 -14.20
CA ARG A 75 -0.53 24.15 -13.66
C ARG A 75 0.68 24.95 -13.21
N SER A 76 1.74 24.28 -12.77
CA SER A 76 2.95 24.93 -12.30
C SER A 76 3.82 25.42 -13.45
N ILE A 77 3.95 24.62 -14.51
CA ILE A 77 4.63 25.01 -15.76
C ILE A 77 3.97 26.24 -16.37
N GLN A 78 2.63 26.30 -16.40
CA GLN A 78 1.90 27.45 -16.95
C GLN A 78 2.20 28.78 -16.23
N LYS A 79 2.61 28.75 -14.95
CA LYS A 79 2.94 29.95 -14.17
C LYS A 79 4.42 30.35 -14.22
N LEU A 80 5.28 29.49 -14.72
CA LEU A 80 6.71 29.75 -14.88
C LEU A 80 7.05 30.96 -15.77
N PRO A 81 6.37 31.23 -16.91
CA PRO A 81 6.67 32.43 -17.72
C PRO A 81 6.24 33.74 -17.03
N SER A 82 5.20 33.72 -16.18
CA SER A 82 4.82 34.89 -15.36
C SER A 82 5.87 35.22 -14.30
N LEU A 83 6.58 34.21 -13.82
CA LEU A 83 7.64 34.27 -12.82
C LEU A 83 8.93 34.91 -13.35
N LEU A 84 9.19 34.83 -14.66
CA LEU A 84 10.33 35.46 -15.33
C LEU A 84 10.14 36.98 -15.52
N LYS A 85 8.90 37.49 -15.46
CA LYS A 85 8.57 38.89 -15.78
C LYS A 85 8.38 39.82 -14.57
N HIS A 86 8.38 39.32 -13.34
CA HIS A 86 8.10 40.12 -12.13
C HIS A 86 9.30 40.26 -11.19
N THR A 87 9.42 41.45 -10.59
CA THR A 87 10.47 41.86 -9.63
C THR A 87 10.44 41.05 -8.33
N ASP A 88 9.28 40.54 -7.91
CA ASP A 88 9.09 39.79 -6.66
C ASP A 88 9.23 38.26 -6.87
N ARG A 89 10.32 37.86 -7.54
CA ARG A 89 10.61 36.49 -7.99
C ARG A 89 10.61 35.46 -6.85
N GLN A 90 11.12 35.84 -5.68
CA GLN A 90 11.19 34.94 -4.53
C GLN A 90 9.81 34.49 -4.02
N LYS A 91 8.86 35.41 -3.84
CA LYS A 91 7.51 35.05 -3.38
C LYS A 91 6.77 34.16 -4.36
N ALA A 92 6.91 34.45 -5.66
CA ALA A 92 6.28 33.66 -6.68
C ALA A 92 6.88 32.23 -6.76
N LEU A 93 8.20 32.08 -6.57
CA LEU A 93 8.86 30.77 -6.54
C LEU A 93 8.44 29.96 -5.31
N LEU A 94 8.36 30.61 -4.15
CA LEU A 94 7.87 29.98 -2.93
C LEU A 94 6.43 29.48 -3.11
N SER A 95 5.55 30.30 -3.70
CA SER A 95 4.16 29.92 -3.97
C SER A 95 4.03 28.76 -4.97
N LEU A 96 4.92 28.68 -5.96
CA LEU A 96 4.98 27.59 -6.93
C LEU A 96 5.42 26.30 -6.24
N ARG A 97 6.47 26.38 -5.40
CA ARG A 97 7.04 25.28 -4.62
C ARG A 97 6.00 24.69 -3.66
N LEU A 98 5.25 25.53 -2.95
CA LEU A 98 4.16 25.09 -2.06
C LEU A 98 3.04 24.37 -2.82
N LYS A 99 2.60 24.90 -3.96
CA LYS A 99 1.53 24.29 -4.78
C LYS A 99 1.96 22.95 -5.38
N LEU A 100 3.18 22.88 -5.89
CA LEU A 100 3.78 21.64 -6.37
C LEU A 100 3.89 20.62 -5.24
N GLY A 101 4.43 21.03 -4.09
CA GLY A 101 4.59 20.19 -2.91
C GLY A 101 3.26 19.59 -2.45
N MET A 102 2.18 20.37 -2.46
CA MET A 102 0.84 19.88 -2.10
C MET A 102 0.29 18.87 -3.11
N SER A 103 0.43 19.12 -4.42
CA SER A 103 0.01 18.15 -5.44
C SER A 103 0.81 16.84 -5.40
N LEU A 104 2.11 16.94 -5.10
CA LEU A 104 2.99 15.80 -4.89
C LEU A 104 2.53 15.00 -3.67
N ALA A 105 2.30 15.66 -2.53
CA ALA A 105 1.85 15.02 -1.29
C ALA A 105 0.57 14.21 -1.50
N VAL A 106 -0.43 14.78 -2.16
CA VAL A 106 -1.70 14.08 -2.45
C VAL A 106 -1.47 12.87 -3.35
N SER A 107 -0.77 13.02 -4.49
CA SER A 107 -0.47 11.89 -5.38
C SER A 107 0.25 10.75 -4.65
N LEU A 108 1.21 11.11 -3.80
CA LEU A 108 1.98 10.18 -2.99
C LEU A 108 1.13 9.44 -1.92
N GLU A 109 0.10 10.05 -1.36
CA GLU A 109 -0.85 9.36 -0.48
C GLU A 109 -1.68 8.32 -1.23
N PHE A 110 -2.11 8.63 -2.46
CA PHE A 110 -2.79 7.65 -3.31
C PHE A 110 -1.85 6.50 -3.71
N LEU A 111 -0.60 6.78 -4.07
CA LEU A 111 0.38 5.71 -4.36
C LEU A 111 0.61 4.80 -3.15
N LEU A 112 0.74 5.38 -1.95
CA LEU A 112 0.85 4.63 -0.69
C LEU A 112 -0.39 3.74 -0.47
N ALA A 113 -1.59 4.22 -0.76
CA ALA A 113 -2.81 3.42 -0.68
C ALA A 113 -2.83 2.27 -1.69
N ALA A 114 -2.38 2.50 -2.93
CA ALA A 114 -2.25 1.46 -3.95
C ALA A 114 -1.27 0.35 -3.52
N ASP A 115 -0.14 0.75 -2.94
CA ASP A 115 0.87 -0.16 -2.44
C ASP A 115 0.39 -0.95 -1.21
N ILE A 116 -0.32 -0.31 -0.27
CA ILE A 116 -0.97 -1.00 0.86
C ILE A 116 -1.98 -2.04 0.35
N ALA A 117 -2.82 -1.68 -0.62
CA ALA A 117 -3.79 -2.60 -1.20
C ALA A 117 -3.11 -3.83 -1.85
N ALA A 118 -1.96 -3.64 -2.50
CA ALA A 118 -1.19 -4.72 -3.09
C ALA A 118 -0.52 -5.63 -2.03
N THR A 119 0.08 -5.02 -1.01
CA THR A 119 0.75 -5.76 0.08
C THR A 119 -0.22 -6.50 0.99
N ALA A 120 -1.47 -6.05 1.11
CA ALA A 120 -2.50 -6.75 1.87
C ALA A 120 -2.87 -8.12 1.26
N VAL A 121 -2.73 -8.28 -0.06
CA VAL A 121 -3.04 -9.54 -0.76
C VAL A 121 -1.80 -10.39 -1.00
N SER A 122 -0.63 -9.76 -1.18
CA SER A 122 0.65 -10.47 -1.26
C SER A 122 1.72 -9.74 -0.44
N PRO A 123 1.87 -10.07 0.85
CA PRO A 123 2.87 -9.43 1.71
C PRO A 123 4.27 -9.89 1.30
N SER A 124 4.98 -9.04 0.56
CA SER A 124 6.38 -9.23 0.19
C SER A 124 7.27 -8.22 0.92
N TRP A 125 8.38 -8.70 1.52
CA TRP A 125 9.36 -7.85 2.19
C TRP A 125 9.98 -6.78 1.28
N ASP A 126 10.11 -7.07 -0.01
CA ASP A 126 10.62 -6.12 -1.01
C ASP A 126 9.61 -4.97 -1.26
N ALA A 127 8.32 -5.28 -1.29
CA ALA A 127 7.26 -4.29 -1.43
C ALA A 127 7.18 -3.37 -0.20
N LEU A 128 7.29 -3.93 1.00
CA LEU A 128 7.32 -3.17 2.26
C LEU A 128 8.54 -2.23 2.32
N GLY A 129 9.71 -2.68 1.85
CA GLY A 129 10.93 -1.88 1.79
C GLY A 129 10.83 -0.70 0.82
N LYS A 130 10.27 -0.91 -0.39
CA LYS A 130 10.02 0.17 -1.37
C LYS A 130 9.06 1.22 -0.81
N LEU A 131 8.01 0.78 -0.13
CA LEU A 131 7.04 1.66 0.51
C LEU A 131 7.67 2.53 1.61
N ALA A 132 8.47 1.92 2.48
CA ALA A 132 9.19 2.61 3.53
C ALA A 132 10.19 3.64 2.96
N ALA A 133 10.88 3.30 1.86
CA ALA A 133 11.79 4.22 1.18
C ALA A 133 11.06 5.45 0.60
N ILE A 134 9.93 5.26 -0.07
CA ILE A 134 9.11 6.36 -0.63
C ILE A 134 8.59 7.26 0.50
N SER A 135 8.08 6.67 1.58
CA SER A 135 7.62 7.41 2.76
C SER A 135 8.75 8.20 3.45
N GLY A 136 9.95 7.60 3.55
CA GLY A 136 11.14 8.24 4.08
C GLY A 136 11.57 9.45 3.24
N ILE A 137 11.64 9.30 1.91
CA ILE A 137 11.97 10.40 0.98
C ILE A 137 10.95 11.53 1.10
N ARG A 138 9.65 11.21 1.18
CA ARG A 138 8.58 12.19 1.37
C ARG A 138 8.76 12.98 2.66
N THR A 139 9.01 12.28 3.77
CA THR A 139 9.22 12.90 5.09
C THR A 139 10.44 13.81 5.07
N PHE A 140 11.55 13.33 4.51
CA PHE A 140 12.79 14.08 4.41
C PHE A 140 12.63 15.36 3.57
N LEU A 141 12.03 15.24 2.38
CA LEU A 141 11.84 16.38 1.47
C LEU A 141 10.88 17.42 2.06
N ASN A 142 9.75 16.97 2.63
CA ASN A 142 8.77 17.87 3.23
C ASN A 142 9.36 18.58 4.47
N PHE A 143 10.10 17.86 5.31
CA PHE A 143 10.80 18.43 6.45
C PHE A 143 11.82 19.49 6.03
N PHE A 144 12.63 19.21 5.00
CA PHE A 144 13.65 20.15 4.53
C PHE A 144 13.04 21.41 3.91
N LEU A 145 11.97 21.25 3.13
CA LEU A 145 11.18 22.36 2.59
C LEU A 145 10.65 23.25 3.71
N GLN A 146 10.01 22.65 4.71
CA GLN A 146 9.38 23.38 5.81
C GLN A 146 10.43 24.10 6.68
N LYS A 147 11.59 23.48 6.88
CA LYS A 147 12.76 24.10 7.51
C LYS A 147 13.27 25.32 6.72
N GLU A 148 13.46 25.18 5.40
CA GLU A 148 13.95 26.27 4.54
C GLU A 148 12.99 27.47 4.55
N VAL A 149 11.67 27.23 4.53
CA VAL A 149 10.67 28.32 4.63
C VAL A 149 10.79 29.04 5.97
N HIS A 150 10.92 28.31 7.07
CA HIS A 150 11.01 28.91 8.41
C HIS A 150 12.26 29.78 8.58
N GLU A 151 13.41 29.32 8.08
CA GLU A 151 14.66 30.10 8.09
C GLU A 151 14.54 31.39 7.26
N LEU A 152 13.82 31.36 6.14
CA LEU A 152 13.57 32.53 5.31
C LEU A 152 12.64 33.55 5.99
N GLU A 153 11.64 33.09 6.75
CA GLU A 153 10.74 33.96 7.52
C GLU A 153 11.46 34.63 8.69
N GLU A 154 12.29 33.89 9.43
CA GLU A 154 13.09 34.45 10.53
C GLU A 154 14.08 35.51 10.03
N LYS A 155 14.76 35.27 8.90
CA LYS A 155 15.67 36.27 8.30
C LYS A 155 14.95 37.57 7.94
N LYS A 156 13.70 37.46 7.50
CA LYS A 156 12.87 38.62 7.16
C LYS A 156 12.43 39.41 8.39
N SER A 157 12.20 38.74 9.52
CA SER A 157 11.83 39.40 10.77
C SER A 157 13.00 40.14 11.42
N LYS A 158 14.22 39.60 11.33
CA LYS A 158 15.43 40.24 11.88
C LYS A 158 15.81 41.52 11.14
N THR A 159 15.66 41.53 9.81
CA THR A 159 15.92 42.73 8.99
C THR A 159 14.93 43.88 9.27
N LEU A 160 13.70 43.57 9.67
CA LEU A 160 12.67 44.57 9.98
C LEU A 160 12.89 45.22 11.36
N THR A 161 13.39 44.48 12.34
CA THR A 161 13.74 45.04 13.66
C THR A 161 15.00 45.90 13.62
N GLU A 162 16.01 45.52 12.82
CA GLU A 162 17.27 46.28 12.68
C GLU A 162 17.08 47.61 11.92
N GLN A 163 16.19 47.65 10.92
CA GLN A 163 15.83 48.90 10.24
C GLN A 163 15.03 49.85 11.14
N SER A 164 14.28 49.33 12.12
CA SER A 164 13.47 50.16 13.03
C SER A 164 14.29 50.76 14.18
N SER A 165 15.46 50.20 14.51
CA SER A 165 16.39 50.75 15.51
C SER A 165 17.43 51.72 14.94
N VAL A 166 17.68 51.69 13.63
CA VAL A 166 18.63 52.60 12.95
C VAL A 166 17.96 53.94 12.56
N ASN A 167 16.62 53.97 12.48
CA ASN A 167 15.86 55.16 12.09
C ASN A 167 15.17 55.87 13.28
N SER A 168 15.63 55.62 14.50
CA SER A 168 15.19 56.24 15.76
C SER A 168 16.41 56.62 16.59
#